data_AF-X0T6D1-F1
#
_entry.id   AF-X0T6D1-F1
#
_cell.length_a   1.000
_cell.length_b   1.000
_cell.length_c   1.000
_cell.angle_alpha   90.00
_cell.angle_beta   90.00
_cell.angle_gamma   90.00
#
_symmetry.space_group_name_H-M   'P 1'
#
loop_
_entity.id
_entity.type
_entity.pdbx_description
1 polymer ?
#
loop_
_entity_poly.entity_id
_entity_poly.type
_entity_poly.pdbx_seq_one_letter_code
_entity_poly.pdbx_strand_id
1 'polypeptide(L)'
;YKASLVLSGSIIETLLLYKITDKGIKKYKLPNMNKNKQVINMGLSELLEVAKTEDLIESQTYHISHFIRNYRNLIHPGVEQRKKAIEASKRNALRAWEFLIDIIKEILT
;
A
#
# COMPACT_ATOMS: atom_id res chain seq x y z
N TYR A 1 -5.83 -12.40 -13.02
CA TYR A 1 -5.52 -12.20 -11.58
C TYR A 1 -4.40 -11.20 -11.34
N LYS A 2 -3.30 -11.19 -12.11
CA LYS A 2 -2.21 -10.22 -11.99
C LYS A 2 -2.69 -8.76 -12.02
N ALA A 3 -3.54 -8.42 -12.97
CA ALA A 3 -4.13 -7.08 -13.06
C ALA A 3 -4.90 -6.69 -11.79
N SER A 4 -5.75 -7.57 -11.25
CA SER A 4 -6.52 -7.33 -10.02
C SER A 4 -5.62 -7.05 -8.81
N LEU A 5 -4.54 -7.82 -8.68
CA LEU A 5 -3.54 -7.71 -7.63
C LEU A 5 -2.77 -6.39 -7.71
N VAL A 6 -2.40 -5.97 -8.93
CA VAL A 6 -1.76 -4.69 -9.20
C VAL A 6 -2.68 -3.52 -8.89
N LEU A 7 -3.90 -3.56 -9.42
CA LEU A 7 -4.91 -2.51 -9.23
C LEU A 7 -5.24 -2.34 -7.74
N SER A 8 -5.38 -3.43 -6.98
CA SER A 8 -5.63 -3.36 -5.53
C SER A 8 -4.54 -2.56 -4.82
N GLY A 9 -3.27 -2.76 -5.17
CA GLY A 9 -2.16 -1.98 -4.62
C GLY A 9 -2.19 -0.50 -5.00
N SER A 10 -2.55 -0.18 -6.25
CA SER A 10 -2.69 1.21 -6.71
C SER A 10 -3.86 1.93 -6.04
N ILE A 11 -4.99 1.25 -5.81
CA ILE A 11 -6.14 1.83 -5.12
C ILE A 11 -5.78 2.16 -3.67
N ILE A 12 -5.09 1.25 -2.97
CA ILE A 12 -4.65 1.51 -1.59
C ILE A 12 -3.65 2.66 -1.53
N GLU A 13 -2.69 2.71 -2.44
CA GLU A 13 -1.75 3.83 -2.55
C GLU A 13 -2.50 5.17 -2.70
N THR A 14 -3.54 5.20 -3.53
CA THR A 14 -4.38 6.38 -3.77
C THR A 14 -5.20 6.76 -2.53
N LEU A 15 -5.80 5.79 -1.84
CA LEU A 15 -6.60 6.03 -0.63
C LEU A 15 -5.77 6.58 0.52
N LEU A 16 -4.57 6.02 0.72
CA LEU A 16 -3.64 6.51 1.73
C LEU A 16 -3.18 7.94 1.41
N LEU A 17 -2.81 8.20 0.16
CA LEU A 17 -2.45 9.55 -0.29
C LEU A 17 -3.60 10.53 -0.02
N TYR A 18 -4.83 10.15 -0.38
CA TYR A 18 -6.02 10.95 -0.13
C TYR A 18 -6.18 11.26 1.36
N LYS A 19 -6.19 10.26 2.24
CA LYS A 19 -6.41 10.46 3.69
C LYS A 19 -5.32 11.30 4.34
N ILE A 20 -4.06 11.06 3.99
CA ILE A 20 -2.91 11.81 4.52
C ILE A 20 -2.99 13.28 4.09
N THR A 21 -3.35 13.53 2.82
CA THR A 21 -3.47 14.90 2.30
C THR A 21 -4.70 15.63 2.84
N ASP A 22 -5.81 14.92 3.05
CA ASP A 22 -7.02 15.43 3.70
C ASP A 22 -6.76 15.88 5.16
N LYS A 23 -5.91 15.15 5.88
CA LYS A 23 -5.35 15.56 7.19
C LYS A 23 -4.40 16.78 7.13
N GLY A 24 -4.13 17.31 5.94
CA GLY A 24 -3.27 18.49 5.74
C GLY A 24 -1.77 18.17 5.68
N ILE A 25 -1.38 16.89 5.70
CA ILE A 25 0.03 16.47 5.71
C ILE A 25 0.56 16.51 4.26
N LYS A 26 1.40 17.50 3.96
CA LYS A 26 1.98 17.69 2.61
C LYS A 26 3.42 17.20 2.50
N LYS A 27 4.16 17.20 3.61
CA LYS A 27 5.55 16.75 3.70
C LYS A 27 5.74 15.91 4.94
N TYR A 28 6.55 14.85 4.86
CA TYR A 28 6.86 13.98 5.99
C TYR A 28 8.34 13.62 6.06
N LYS A 29 8.88 13.46 7.27
CA LYS A 29 10.23 12.95 7.49
C LYS A 29 10.16 11.48 7.89
N LEU A 30 10.52 10.58 6.97
CA LEU A 30 10.58 9.16 7.29
C LEU A 30 11.80 8.85 8.17
N PRO A 31 11.74 7.81 9.03
CA PRO A 31 12.81 7.48 9.98
C PRO A 31 14.21 7.34 9.35
N ASN A 32 14.27 6.84 8.12
CA ASN A 32 15.53 6.58 7.39
C ASN A 32 15.92 7.69 6.41
N MET A 33 15.30 8.88 6.49
CA MET A 33 15.57 9.99 5.56
C MET A 33 16.07 11.24 6.28
N ASN A 34 17.11 11.86 5.70
CA ASN A 34 17.68 13.09 6.22
C ASN A 34 16.86 14.35 5.87
N LYS A 35 15.87 14.23 4.97
CA LYS A 35 15.06 15.36 4.48
C LYS A 35 13.59 14.97 4.39
N ASN A 36 12.72 15.97 4.53
CA ASN A 36 11.28 15.80 4.33
C ASN A 36 11.00 15.50 2.85
N LYS A 37 10.17 14.51 2.59
CA LYS A 37 9.68 14.15 1.27
C LYS A 37 8.25 14.67 1.10
N GLN A 38 7.91 15.15 -0.09
CA GLN A 38 6.53 15.51 -0.44
C GLN A 38 5.67 14.25 -0.44
N VAL A 39 4.53 14.28 0.23
CA VAL A 39 3.63 13.11 0.34
C VAL A 39 3.16 12.63 -1.03
N ILE A 40 2.89 13.55 -1.97
CA ILE A 40 2.51 13.21 -3.35
C ILE A 40 3.57 12.42 -4.13
N ASN A 41 4.83 12.46 -3.69
CA ASN A 41 5.93 11.73 -4.32
C ASN A 41 6.26 10.41 -3.59
N MET A 42 5.48 10.06 -2.56
CA MET A 42 5.66 8.83 -1.79
C MET A 42 5.02 7.64 -2.49
N GLY A 43 5.72 6.51 -2.48
CA GLY A 43 5.14 5.24 -2.90
C GLY A 43 4.39 4.55 -1.76
N LEU A 44 3.67 3.47 -2.07
CA LEU A 44 2.87 2.72 -1.10
C LEU A 44 3.56 2.47 0.24
N SER A 45 4.80 1.95 0.26
CA SER A 45 5.52 1.65 1.52
C SER A 45 5.70 2.87 2.42
N GLU A 46 5.97 4.02 1.80
CA GLU A 46 6.21 5.27 2.53
C GLU A 46 4.90 5.84 3.05
N LEU A 47 3.83 5.81 2.24
CA LEU A 47 2.50 6.24 2.66
C LEU A 47 1.95 5.39 3.81
N LEU A 48 2.22 4.09 3.82
CA LEU A 48 1.84 3.20 4.91
C LEU A 48 2.55 3.52 6.23
N GLU A 49 3.83 3.87 6.15
CA GLU A 49 4.60 4.30 7.32
C GLU A 49 4.04 5.59 7.89
N VAL A 50 3.74 6.57 7.03
CA VAL A 50 3.08 7.83 7.45
C VAL A 50 1.72 7.54 8.06
N ALA A 51 0.87 6.77 7.39
CA ALA A 51 -0.46 6.45 7.87
C ALA A 51 -0.45 5.73 9.22
N LYS A 52 0.50 4.80 9.43
CA LYS A 52 0.67 4.13 10.72
C LYS A 52 1.18 5.08 11.80
N THR A 53 2.17 5.92 11.50
CA THR A 53 2.78 6.82 12.48
C THR A 53 1.80 7.90 12.93
N GLU A 54 0.89 8.30 12.05
CA GLU A 54 -0.15 9.29 12.30
C GLU A 54 -1.48 8.68 12.79
N ASP A 55 -1.47 7.39 13.16
CA ASP A 55 -2.63 6.61 13.61
C ASP A 55 -3.86 6.73 12.68
N LEU A 56 -3.62 6.80 11.37
CA LEU A 56 -4.66 6.83 10.33
C LEU A 56 -5.12 5.44 9.90
N ILE A 57 -4.35 4.41 10.24
CA ILE A 57 -4.65 2.99 10.04
C ILE A 57 -4.13 2.17 11.23
N GLU A 58 -4.79 1.06 11.52
CA GLU A 58 -4.43 0.10 12.55
C GLU A 58 -3.24 -0.77 12.11
N SER A 59 -2.54 -1.34 13.11
CA SER A 59 -1.36 -2.16 12.89
C SER A 59 -1.63 -3.41 12.02
N GLN A 60 -2.86 -3.96 12.07
CA GLN A 60 -3.26 -5.10 11.25
C GLN A 60 -3.26 -4.73 9.75
N THR A 61 -3.76 -3.55 9.42
CA THR A 61 -3.78 -2.97 8.08
C THR A 61 -2.37 -2.71 7.54
N TYR A 62 -1.45 -2.30 8.41
CA TYR A 62 -0.04 -2.16 8.05
C TYR A 62 0.60 -3.50 7.62
N HIS A 63 0.30 -4.62 8.26
CA HIS A 63 0.86 -5.91 7.84
C HIS A 63 0.30 -6.41 6.51
N ILE A 64 -0.98 -6.16 6.26
CA ILE A 64 -1.68 -6.45 4.99
C ILE A 64 -1.03 -5.71 3.82
N SER A 65 -0.56 -4.50 4.07
CA SER A 65 0.01 -3.65 3.06
C SER A 65 1.36 -4.16 2.50
N HIS A 66 2.15 -4.88 3.31
CA HIS A 66 3.37 -5.56 2.85
C HIS A 66 3.06 -6.69 1.87
N PHE A 67 1.95 -7.41 2.08
CA PHE A 67 1.46 -8.43 1.15
C PHE A 67 1.12 -7.79 -0.19
N ILE A 68 0.39 -6.68 -0.18
CA ILE A 68 -0.06 -5.94 -1.37
C ILE A 68 1.10 -5.30 -2.14
N ARG A 69 2.09 -4.75 -1.45
CA ARG A 69 3.34 -4.28 -2.06
C ARG A 69 4.01 -5.35 -2.90
N ASN A 70 4.06 -6.58 -2.39
CA ASN A 70 4.70 -7.66 -3.12
C ASN A 70 3.94 -8.05 -4.39
N TYR A 71 2.62 -7.82 -4.43
CA TYR A 71 1.81 -8.02 -5.64
C TYR A 71 1.99 -6.92 -6.69
N ARG A 72 2.08 -5.64 -6.30
CA ARG A 72 2.49 -4.57 -7.23
C ARG A 72 3.84 -4.89 -7.87
N ASN A 73 4.76 -5.46 -7.09
CA ASN A 73 6.08 -5.82 -7.58
C ASN A 73 6.07 -6.95 -8.63
N LEU A 74 4.98 -7.71 -8.79
CA LEU A 74 4.82 -8.68 -9.89
C LEU A 74 4.78 -8.03 -11.27
N ILE A 75 4.56 -6.71 -11.38
CA ILE A 75 4.65 -5.98 -12.66
C ILE A 75 6.04 -6.14 -13.27
N HIS A 76 7.09 -6.28 -12.45
CA HIS A 76 8.46 -6.44 -12.93
C HIS A 76 8.77 -7.90 -13.30
N PRO A 77 9.04 -8.23 -14.58
CA PRO A 77 9.27 -9.61 -15.02
C PRO A 77 10.43 -10.30 -14.30
N GLY A 78 11.50 -9.55 -13.99
CA GLY A 78 12.63 -10.08 -13.23
C GLY A 78 12.32 -10.37 -11.75
N VAL A 79 11.35 -9.67 -11.15
CA VAL A 79 10.91 -9.96 -9.77
C VAL A 79 10.01 -11.18 -9.75
N GLU A 80 9.14 -11.33 -10.75
CA GLU A 80 8.28 -12.50 -10.94
C GLU A 80 9.09 -13.79 -11.08
N GLN A 81 10.18 -13.77 -11.87
CA GLN A 81 11.07 -14.94 -12.02
C GLN A 81 11.82 -15.31 -10.74
N ARG A 82 12.18 -14.32 -9.90
CA ARG A 82 12.95 -14.53 -8.66
C ARG A 82 12.05 -14.88 -7.47
N LYS A 83 10.87 -14.29 -7.36
CA LYS A 83 9.93 -14.50 -6.25
C LYS A 83 8.86 -15.53 -6.62
N LYS A 84 9.24 -16.81 -6.60
CA LYS A 84 8.30 -17.95 -6.79
C LYS A 84 7.20 -18.05 -5.72
N ALA A 85 7.34 -17.34 -4.59
CA ALA A 85 6.40 -17.39 -3.47
C ALA A 85 5.08 -16.65 -3.70
N ILE A 86 4.96 -15.84 -4.77
CA ILE A 86 3.79 -14.98 -5.00
C ILE A 86 3.24 -15.26 -6.38
N GLU A 87 2.20 -16.09 -6.39
CA GLU A 87 1.51 -16.49 -7.59
C GLU A 87 0.30 -15.59 -7.86
N ALA A 88 0.12 -15.19 -9.12
CA ALA A 88 -1.09 -14.52 -9.58
C ALA A 88 -2.26 -15.49 -9.68
N SER A 89 -2.79 -15.93 -8.54
CA SER A 89 -3.90 -16.88 -8.43
C SER A 89 -5.22 -16.21 -8.07
N LYS A 90 -6.35 -16.91 -8.32
CA LYS A 90 -7.68 -16.47 -7.88
C LYS A 90 -7.74 -16.24 -6.37
N ARG A 91 -7.15 -17.15 -5.59
CA ARG A 91 -7.12 -17.07 -4.13
C ARG A 91 -6.44 -15.78 -3.65
N ASN A 92 -5.31 -15.44 -4.25
CA ASN A 92 -4.57 -14.23 -3.87
C ASN A 92 -5.30 -12.95 -4.32
N ALA A 93 -5.96 -12.98 -5.48
CA ALA A 93 -6.79 -11.86 -5.92
C ALA A 93 -7.98 -11.61 -4.97
N LEU A 94 -8.64 -12.66 -4.48
CA LEU A 94 -9.74 -12.54 -3.51
C LEU A 94 -9.25 -11.97 -2.17
N ARG A 95 -8.10 -12.44 -1.67
CA ARG A 95 -7.50 -11.87 -0.45
C ARG A 95 -7.15 -10.39 -0.59
N ALA A 96 -6.55 -10.01 -1.72
CA ALA A 96 -6.23 -8.61 -1.98
C ALA A 96 -7.50 -7.73 -2.04
N TRP A 97 -8.61 -8.29 -2.54
CA TRP A 97 -9.91 -7.65 -2.54
C TRP A 97 -10.50 -7.49 -1.13
N GLU A 98 -10.48 -8.54 -0.30
CA GLU A 98 -10.93 -8.46 1.11
C GLU A 98 -10.14 -7.38 1.86
N PHE A 99 -8.82 -7.38 1.71
CA PHE A 99 -7.95 -6.38 2.29
C PHE A 99 -8.22 -4.96 1.80
N LEU A 100 -8.55 -4.79 0.51
CA LEU A 100 -8.94 -3.50 -0.02
C LEU A 100 -10.23 -3.01 0.65
N ILE A 101 -11.21 -3.88 0.86
CA ILE A 101 -12.46 -3.52 1.56
C ILE A 101 -12.16 -3.09 3.00
N ASP A 102 -11.31 -3.83 3.72
CA ASP A 102 -10.97 -3.51 5.11
C ASP A 102 -10.29 -2.14 5.20
N ILE A 103 -9.33 -1.86 4.32
CA ILE A 103 -8.65 -0.56 4.23
C ILE A 103 -9.63 0.56 3.88
N ILE A 104 -10.55 0.33 2.94
CA ILE A 104 -11.55 1.33 2.55
C ILE A 104 -12.43 1.68 3.75
N LYS A 105 -12.91 0.67 4.49
CA LYS A 105 -13.73 0.90 5.68
C LYS A 105 -12.96 1.70 6.71
N GLU A 106 -11.72 1.34 6.99
CA GLU A 106 -10.92 2.05 7.98
C GLU A 106 -10.61 3.50 7.59
N ILE A 107 -10.27 3.74 6.31
CA ILE A 107 -9.89 5.08 5.84
C ILE A 107 -11.09 6.01 5.66
N LEU A 108 -12.23 5.49 5.19
CA LEU A 108 -13.41 6.28 4.82
C LEU A 108 -14.50 6.34 5.90
N THR A 109 -14.35 5.64 7.01
CA THR A 109 -15.19 5.83 8.20
C THR A 109 -14.59 6.91 9.10
#